data_AF-A0A3M7BPN0-F1
#
_entry.id   AF-A0A3M7BPN0-F1
#
_cell.length_a   1.000
_cell.length_b   1.000
_cell.length_c   1.000
_cell.angle_alpha   90.00
_cell.angle_beta   90.00
_cell.angle_gamma   90.00
#
_symmetry.space_group_name_H-M   'P 1'
#
loop_
_entity.id
_entity.type
_entity.pdbx_description
1 polymer ?
#
loop_
_entity_poly.entity_id
_entity_poly.type
_entity_poly.pdbx_seq_one_letter_code
_entity_poly.pdbx_strand_id
1 'polypeptide(L)'
;MNLYPTTPSSSYEQQQQQQQELSWEKISPDELLRRRDWNRGPLSDFFPRIPSKSLETVLDICISKNFVYQLSQPRWWNARRYTSIVIAHLRHNYTEYDALLRGEGGGGGVVQGEKVERFEARRRTGEKVWKVLREWCPWDDSNDQLERCFQATLMRPEERGAEWDPMDLDDEYELDDRTGPVDDPMDLD
;
A
#
# COMPACT_ATOMS: atom_id res chain seq x y z
N MET A 1 -32.39 46.24 -9.51
CA MET A 1 -31.99 44.82 -9.66
C MET A 1 -30.47 44.78 -9.58
N ASN A 2 -29.92 44.37 -8.44
CA ASN A 2 -28.47 44.25 -8.24
C ASN A 2 -28.05 42.79 -8.49
N LEU A 3 -27.15 42.61 -9.45
CA LEU A 3 -26.45 41.35 -9.72
C LEU A 3 -25.16 41.37 -8.89
N TYR A 4 -25.02 40.44 -7.94
CA TYR A 4 -23.74 40.13 -7.32
C TYR A 4 -23.19 38.82 -7.91
N PRO A 5 -21.93 38.78 -8.35
CA PRO A 5 -21.30 37.53 -8.77
C PRO A 5 -20.89 36.72 -7.54
N THR A 6 -21.36 35.48 -7.46
CA THR A 6 -20.92 34.47 -6.50
C THR A 6 -19.49 34.04 -6.82
N THR A 7 -18.55 34.39 -5.94
CA THR A 7 -17.20 33.81 -5.91
C THR A 7 -17.27 32.32 -5.52
N PRO A 8 -16.59 31.41 -6.23
CA PRO A 8 -16.48 30.03 -5.77
C PRO A 8 -15.53 29.93 -4.56
N SER A 9 -15.96 29.11 -3.61
CA SER A 9 -15.33 28.82 -2.32
C SER A 9 -14.00 28.07 -2.49
N SER A 10 -12.87 28.80 -2.49
CA SER A 10 -11.50 28.22 -2.40
C SER A 10 -11.16 27.60 -1.04
N SER A 11 -12.12 27.46 -0.12
CA SER A 11 -11.91 26.99 1.25
C SER A 11 -11.83 25.47 1.38
N TYR A 12 -12.49 24.74 0.47
CA TYR A 12 -12.60 23.27 0.58
C TYR A 12 -11.39 22.52 0.00
N GLU A 13 -10.74 23.09 -1.02
CA GLU A 13 -9.52 22.48 -1.61
C GLU A 13 -8.29 22.67 -0.71
N GLN A 14 -8.21 23.77 0.05
CA GLN A 14 -7.11 24.01 1.00
C GLN A 14 -7.21 23.15 2.28
N GLN A 15 -8.38 22.63 2.63
CA GLN A 15 -8.52 21.73 3.79
C GLN A 15 -8.12 20.28 3.50
N GLN A 16 -8.09 19.85 2.23
CA GLN A 16 -7.56 18.52 1.90
C GLN A 16 -6.04 18.48 1.73
N GLN A 17 -5.39 19.59 1.37
CA GLN A 17 -3.92 19.69 1.34
C GLN A 17 -3.26 19.87 2.72
N GLN A 18 -4.06 19.95 3.79
CA GLN A 18 -3.58 20.04 5.18
C GLN A 18 -3.59 18.68 5.90
N GLN A 19 -3.67 17.55 5.18
CA GLN A 19 -3.13 16.29 5.69
C GLN A 19 -1.61 16.38 5.69
N GLN A 20 -1.11 16.97 6.77
CA GLN A 20 0.25 16.92 7.26
C GLN A 20 1.10 15.82 6.61
N GLU A 21 2.06 16.24 5.79
CA GLU A 21 3.39 15.63 5.73
C GLU A 21 4.01 15.69 7.14
N LEU A 22 3.51 14.87 8.06
CA LEU A 22 4.23 14.52 9.27
C LEU A 22 5.45 13.72 8.79
N SER A 23 6.59 14.40 8.66
CA SER A 23 7.90 13.77 8.56
C SER A 23 7.98 12.68 9.65
N TRP A 24 7.88 11.43 9.22
CA TRP A 24 7.85 10.23 10.06
C TRP A 24 9.13 10.11 10.90
N GLU A 25 10.21 10.76 10.47
CA GLU A 25 11.49 10.91 11.16
C GLU A 25 11.38 11.60 12.53
N LYS A 26 10.23 12.17 12.88
CA LYS A 26 10.00 12.88 14.15
C LYS A 26 9.04 12.17 15.11
N ILE A 27 8.59 10.95 14.80
CA ILE A 27 7.69 10.20 15.68
C ILE A 27 8.49 9.63 16.86
N SER A 28 8.08 9.94 18.08
CA SER A 28 8.70 9.37 19.28
C SER A 28 8.52 7.84 19.35
N PRO A 29 9.46 7.08 19.94
CA PRO A 29 9.34 5.61 20.07
C PRO A 29 8.02 5.15 20.71
N ASP A 30 7.54 5.86 21.74
CA ASP A 30 6.27 5.54 22.41
C ASP A 30 5.06 5.70 21.48
N GLU A 31 5.09 6.70 20.59
CA GLU A 31 4.04 6.93 19.61
C GLU A 31 4.06 5.87 18.50
N LEU A 32 5.25 5.40 18.09
CA LEU A 32 5.37 4.27 17.16
C LEU A 32 4.72 3.01 17.74
N LEU A 33 5.01 2.70 19.02
CA LEU A 33 4.40 1.55 19.71
C LEU A 33 2.88 1.68 19.78
N ARG A 34 2.36 2.85 20.15
CA ARG A 34 0.90 3.09 20.17
C ARG A 34 0.24 2.88 18.81
N ARG A 35 0.81 3.44 17.75
CA ARG A 35 0.29 3.29 16.38
C ARG A 35 0.32 1.85 15.92
N ARG A 36 1.37 1.12 16.28
CA ARG A 36 1.49 -0.31 16.00
C ARG A 36 0.37 -1.09 16.68
N ASP A 37 0.10 -0.81 17.95
CA ASP A 37 -0.98 -1.49 18.70
C ASP A 37 -2.37 -1.13 18.16
N TRP A 38 -2.60 0.13 17.78
CA TRP A 38 -3.86 0.57 17.17
C TRP A 38 -4.16 -0.10 15.84
N ASN A 39 -3.12 -0.41 15.04
CA ASN A 39 -3.29 -1.09 13.76
C ASN A 39 -3.31 -2.62 13.88
N ARG A 40 -2.62 -3.20 14.88
CA ARG A 40 -2.49 -4.67 15.02
C ARG A 40 -3.83 -5.37 15.14
N GLY A 41 -4.69 -4.87 16.02
CA GLY A 41 -6.02 -5.45 16.26
C GLY A 41 -6.86 -5.50 14.98
N PRO A 42 -7.11 -4.35 14.33
CA PRO A 42 -7.85 -4.31 13.07
C PRO A 42 -7.23 -5.11 11.92
N LEU A 43 -5.90 -5.09 11.77
CA LEU A 43 -5.22 -5.92 10.75
C LEU A 43 -5.45 -7.41 10.99
N SER A 44 -5.36 -7.85 12.24
CA SER A 44 -5.60 -9.24 12.62
C SER A 44 -7.08 -9.62 12.49
N ASP A 45 -7.99 -8.65 12.62
CA ASP A 45 -9.42 -8.85 12.36
C ASP A 45 -9.68 -9.01 10.86
N PHE A 46 -9.12 -8.17 9.98
CA PHE A 46 -9.30 -8.30 8.53
C PHE A 46 -8.52 -9.47 7.91
N PHE A 47 -7.33 -9.79 8.43
CA PHE A 47 -6.44 -10.82 7.90
C PHE A 47 -6.03 -11.78 9.03
N PRO A 48 -6.95 -12.62 9.55
CA PRO A 48 -6.71 -13.42 10.75
C PRO A 48 -5.63 -14.49 10.61
N ARG A 49 -5.22 -14.83 9.39
CA ARG A 49 -4.16 -15.82 9.10
C ARG A 49 -2.87 -15.19 8.59
N ILE A 50 -2.72 -13.87 8.70
CA ILE A 50 -1.47 -13.19 8.32
C ILE A 50 -0.28 -13.76 9.13
N PRO A 51 0.82 -14.19 8.49
CA PRO A 51 2.01 -14.63 9.20
C PRO A 51 2.60 -13.51 10.05
N SER A 52 3.07 -13.81 11.26
CA SER A 52 3.57 -12.79 12.20
C SER A 52 4.64 -11.88 11.59
N LYS A 53 5.59 -12.43 10.82
CA LYS A 53 6.61 -11.63 10.12
C LYS A 53 6.00 -10.63 9.15
N SER A 54 5.00 -11.06 8.37
CA SER A 54 4.31 -10.18 7.42
C SER A 54 3.41 -9.18 8.12
N LEU A 55 2.82 -9.53 9.27
CA LEU A 55 2.06 -8.58 10.08
C LEU A 55 2.94 -7.43 10.56
N GLU A 56 4.16 -7.71 11.06
CA GLU A 56 5.07 -6.65 11.46
C GLU A 56 5.45 -5.75 10.28
N THR A 57 5.81 -6.32 9.12
CA THR A 57 6.12 -5.52 7.93
C THR A 57 4.94 -4.66 7.48
N VAL A 58 3.72 -5.19 7.48
CA VAL A 58 2.51 -4.44 7.13
C VAL A 58 2.22 -3.34 8.14
N LEU A 59 2.48 -3.57 9.43
CA LEU A 59 2.36 -2.56 10.47
C LEU A 59 3.37 -1.42 10.25
N ASP A 60 4.62 -1.74 9.91
CA ASP A 60 5.64 -0.76 9.59
C ASP A 60 5.22 0.11 8.39
N ILE A 61 4.64 -0.50 7.34
CA ILE A 61 4.10 0.23 6.19
C ILE A 61 2.92 1.12 6.58
N CYS A 62 2.01 0.64 7.46
CA CYS A 62 0.92 1.48 7.96
C CYS A 62 1.46 2.72 8.68
N ILE A 63 2.49 2.54 9.52
CA ILE A 63 3.09 3.62 10.29
C ILE A 63 3.84 4.60 9.38
N SER A 64 4.64 4.09 8.43
CA SER A 64 5.39 4.94 7.48
C SER A 64 4.46 5.82 6.65
N LYS A 65 3.28 5.29 6.30
CA LYS A 65 2.24 6.01 5.56
C LYS A 65 1.28 6.82 6.45
N ASN A 66 1.64 7.02 7.71
CA ASN A 66 0.85 7.76 8.70
C ASN A 66 -0.61 7.27 8.81
N PHE A 67 -0.81 5.97 8.61
CA PHE A 67 -2.12 5.34 8.64
C PHE A 67 -2.37 4.64 9.97
N VAL A 68 -3.52 4.96 10.57
CA VAL A 68 -4.07 4.31 11.76
C VAL A 68 -5.56 4.05 11.50
N TYR A 69 -6.11 2.98 12.07
CA TYR A 69 -7.55 2.73 12.04
C TYR A 69 -8.34 3.96 12.48
N GLN A 70 -9.19 4.48 11.60
CA GLN A 70 -10.01 5.65 11.87
C GLN A 70 -11.39 5.25 12.36
N LEU A 71 -11.68 5.50 13.64
CA LEU A 71 -12.99 5.23 14.25
C LEU A 71 -14.13 6.10 13.69
N SER A 72 -13.79 7.28 13.13
CA SER A 72 -14.75 8.18 12.47
C SER A 72 -15.15 7.71 11.07
N GLN A 73 -14.40 6.78 10.48
CA GLN A 73 -14.64 6.26 9.14
C GLN A 73 -15.41 4.93 9.20
N PRO A 74 -16.24 4.63 8.19
CA PRO A 74 -16.86 3.31 8.07
C PRO A 74 -15.83 2.18 8.02
N ARG A 75 -16.19 1.00 8.54
CA ARG A 75 -15.30 -0.19 8.53
C ARG A 75 -14.75 -0.51 7.14
N TRP A 76 -15.57 -0.36 6.09
CA TRP A 76 -15.16 -0.63 4.71
C TRP A 76 -14.07 0.32 4.21
N TRP A 77 -14.04 1.57 4.69
CA TRP A 77 -13.01 2.54 4.32
C TRP A 77 -11.64 2.14 4.87
N ASN A 78 -11.61 1.72 6.15
CA ASN A 78 -10.40 1.18 6.78
C ASN A 78 -9.98 -0.15 6.12
N ALA A 79 -10.93 -1.05 5.87
CA ALA A 79 -10.69 -2.33 5.20
C ALA A 79 -10.00 -2.13 3.85
N ARG A 80 -10.49 -1.19 3.04
CA ARG A 80 -9.89 -0.85 1.75
C ARG A 80 -8.42 -0.43 1.90
N ARG A 81 -8.14 0.48 2.82
CA ARG A 81 -6.78 0.98 3.08
C ARG A 81 -5.83 -0.14 3.48
N TYR A 82 -6.21 -0.98 4.44
CA TYR A 82 -5.41 -2.14 4.82
C TYR A 82 -5.20 -3.10 3.67
N THR A 83 -6.24 -3.35 2.87
CA THR A 83 -6.16 -4.26 1.73
C THR A 83 -5.17 -3.77 0.69
N SER A 84 -5.18 -2.48 0.36
CA SER A 84 -4.19 -1.89 -0.53
C SER A 84 -2.76 -2.05 0.00
N ILE A 85 -2.54 -1.81 1.29
CA ILE A 85 -1.23 -1.99 1.94
C ILE A 85 -0.78 -3.46 1.88
N VAL A 86 -1.67 -4.39 2.21
CA VAL A 86 -1.39 -5.83 2.16
C VAL A 86 -1.10 -6.28 0.73
N ILE A 87 -1.86 -5.83 -0.27
CA ILE A 87 -1.61 -6.15 -1.68
C ILE A 87 -0.23 -5.66 -2.12
N ALA A 88 0.16 -4.44 -1.77
CA ALA A 88 1.49 -3.92 -2.07
C ALA A 88 2.58 -4.81 -1.42
N HIS A 89 2.45 -5.11 -0.13
CA HIS A 89 3.36 -6.04 0.57
C HIS A 89 3.46 -7.39 -0.14
N LEU A 90 2.34 -7.98 -0.55
CA LEU A 90 2.30 -9.25 -1.25
C LEU A 90 3.00 -9.20 -2.61
N ARG A 91 2.85 -8.12 -3.37
CA ARG A 91 3.53 -7.94 -4.66
C ARG A 91 5.05 -7.96 -4.48
N HIS A 92 5.55 -7.10 -3.60
CA HIS A 92 6.99 -6.94 -3.39
C HIS A 92 7.65 -8.19 -2.76
N ASN A 93 6.95 -8.93 -1.90
CA ASN A 93 7.57 -10.00 -1.10
C ASN A 93 7.22 -11.43 -1.53
N TYR A 94 6.10 -11.63 -2.23
CA TYR A 94 5.60 -12.96 -2.58
C TYR A 94 5.55 -13.21 -4.08
N THR A 95 6.02 -12.25 -4.90
CA THR A 95 6.01 -12.37 -6.35
C THR A 95 7.27 -11.76 -6.97
N GLU A 96 7.43 -11.98 -8.27
CA GLU A 96 8.47 -11.42 -9.12
C GLU A 96 8.19 -9.97 -9.57
N TYR A 97 7.27 -9.26 -8.89
CA TYR A 97 6.84 -7.90 -9.25
C TYR A 97 8.03 -6.96 -9.46
N ASP A 98 8.96 -6.92 -8.51
CA ASP A 98 10.12 -6.04 -8.58
C ASP A 98 11.09 -6.41 -9.71
N ALA A 99 11.26 -7.71 -9.98
CA ALA A 99 12.08 -8.18 -11.09
C ALA A 99 11.47 -7.81 -12.45
N LEU A 100 10.13 -7.83 -12.57
CA LEU A 100 9.41 -7.38 -13.75
C LEU A 100 9.59 -5.87 -13.99
N LEU A 101 9.58 -5.07 -12.92
CA LEU A 101 9.82 -3.62 -13.00
C LEU A 101 11.28 -3.26 -13.31
N ARG A 102 12.24 -4.11 -12.93
CA ARG A 102 13.67 -3.92 -13.24
C ARG A 102 14.11 -4.54 -14.58
N GLY A 103 13.26 -5.36 -15.22
CA GLY A 103 13.65 -6.10 -16.43
C GLY A 103 14.60 -7.27 -16.15
N GLU A 104 14.60 -7.78 -14.91
CA GLU A 104 15.47 -8.88 -14.46
C GLU A 104 14.83 -10.26 -14.67
N GLY A 105 13.60 -10.30 -15.21
CA GLY A 105 12.87 -11.53 -15.48
C GLY A 105 13.42 -12.33 -16.66
N GLY A 106 14.44 -13.16 -16.42
CA GLY A 106 15.01 -14.10 -17.38
C GLY A 106 15.82 -15.17 -16.66
N GLY A 107 15.28 -16.38 -16.56
CA GLY A 107 15.98 -17.50 -15.93
C GLY A 107 17.22 -17.90 -16.72
N GLY A 108 18.37 -17.96 -16.03
CA GLY A 108 19.53 -18.77 -16.41
C GLY A 108 20.02 -18.64 -17.85
N GLY A 109 20.76 -17.57 -18.14
CA GLY A 109 21.60 -17.47 -19.34
C GLY A 109 20.83 -17.01 -20.58
N VAL A 110 21.09 -15.76 -20.97
CA VAL A 110 20.67 -15.10 -22.21
C VAL A 110 19.23 -14.54 -22.17
N VAL A 111 19.15 -13.24 -22.46
CA VAL A 111 17.98 -12.34 -22.52
C VAL A 111 17.58 -11.72 -21.17
N GLN A 112 18.05 -10.49 -20.92
CA GLN A 112 17.42 -9.58 -19.96
C GLN A 112 15.92 -9.48 -20.32
N GLY A 113 15.05 -9.73 -19.34
CA GLY A 113 13.62 -9.62 -19.55
C GLY A 113 13.22 -8.22 -19.97
N GLU A 114 12.13 -8.10 -20.74
CA GLU A 114 11.54 -6.80 -21.03
C GLU A 114 11.04 -6.16 -19.72
N LYS A 115 11.53 -4.95 -19.41
CA LYS A 115 10.97 -4.13 -18.33
C LYS A 115 9.52 -3.80 -18.67
N VAL A 116 8.60 -4.17 -17.78
CA VAL A 116 7.16 -3.92 -17.98
C VAL A 116 6.65 -2.77 -17.12
N GLU A 117 5.60 -2.10 -17.59
CA GLU A 117 4.91 -1.07 -16.81
C GLU A 117 4.23 -1.66 -15.56
N ARG A 118 4.02 -0.82 -14.54
CA ARG A 118 3.41 -1.22 -13.26
C ARG A 118 2.08 -1.95 -13.44
N PHE A 119 1.20 -1.43 -14.30
CA PHE A 119 -0.08 -2.07 -14.60
C PHE A 119 0.10 -3.52 -15.10
N GLU A 120 1.03 -3.74 -16.02
CA GLU A 120 1.29 -5.06 -16.57
C GLU A 120 1.96 -5.98 -15.53
N ALA A 121 2.88 -5.46 -14.72
CA ALA A 121 3.46 -6.19 -13.60
C ALA A 121 2.39 -6.60 -12.56
N ARG A 122 1.45 -5.70 -12.24
CA ARG A 122 0.31 -5.97 -11.33
C ARG A 122 -0.58 -7.08 -11.91
N ARG A 123 -0.85 -7.07 -13.22
CA ARG A 123 -1.63 -8.12 -13.89
C ARG A 123 -0.91 -9.48 -13.89
N ARG A 124 0.36 -9.53 -14.25
CA ARG A 124 1.15 -10.78 -14.31
C ARG A 124 1.28 -11.46 -12.94
N THR A 125 1.39 -10.65 -11.88
CA THR A 125 1.54 -11.14 -10.50
C THR A 125 0.20 -11.34 -9.78
N GLY A 126 -0.91 -10.90 -10.39
CA GLY A 126 -2.22 -10.85 -9.77
C GLY A 126 -2.69 -12.19 -9.22
N GLU A 127 -2.60 -13.28 -9.97
CA GLU A 127 -3.06 -14.60 -9.51
C GLU A 127 -2.30 -15.08 -8.27
N LYS A 128 -0.98 -14.87 -8.22
CA LYS A 128 -0.14 -15.21 -7.06
C LYS A 128 -0.53 -14.38 -5.85
N VAL A 129 -0.70 -13.07 -6.02
CA VAL A 129 -1.16 -12.17 -4.94
C VAL A 129 -2.53 -12.60 -4.43
N TRP A 130 -3.48 -12.86 -5.33
CA TRP A 130 -4.84 -13.28 -4.99
C TRP A 130 -4.85 -14.56 -4.16
N LYS A 131 -4.04 -15.55 -4.55
CA LYS A 131 -3.90 -16.80 -3.82
C LYS A 131 -3.46 -16.57 -2.37
N VAL A 132 -2.37 -15.81 -2.16
CA VAL A 132 -1.86 -15.54 -0.81
C VAL A 132 -2.86 -14.70 -0.01
N LEU A 133 -3.51 -13.72 -0.65
CA LEU A 133 -4.53 -12.89 0.00
C LEU A 133 -5.70 -13.73 0.54
N ARG A 134 -6.18 -14.72 -0.23
CA ARG A 134 -7.22 -15.67 0.20
C ARG A 134 -6.77 -16.62 1.30
N GLU A 135 -5.48 -16.98 1.33
CA GLU A 135 -4.91 -17.76 2.44
C GLU A 135 -4.91 -16.96 3.75
N TRP A 136 -4.65 -15.65 3.68
CA TRP A 136 -4.59 -14.75 4.85
C TRP A 136 -5.97 -14.29 5.34
N CYS A 137 -6.93 -14.16 4.42
CA CYS A 137 -8.33 -13.82 4.71
C CYS A 137 -9.29 -14.89 4.13
N PRO A 138 -9.57 -15.96 4.88
CA PRO A 138 -10.33 -17.13 4.41
C PRO A 138 -11.86 -16.92 4.42
N TRP A 139 -12.34 -15.70 4.60
CA TRP A 139 -13.78 -15.46 4.75
C TRP A 139 -14.45 -15.61 3.38
N ASP A 140 -15.39 -16.54 3.29
CA ASP A 140 -16.12 -16.84 2.05
C ASP A 140 -17.23 -15.81 1.76
N ASP A 141 -17.87 -15.24 2.79
CA ASP A 141 -19.08 -14.39 2.62
C ASP A 141 -18.86 -12.89 2.82
N SER A 142 -17.63 -12.45 3.13
CA SER A 142 -17.30 -11.04 3.40
C SER A 142 -16.19 -10.49 2.47
N ASN A 143 -15.86 -11.24 1.42
CA ASN A 143 -14.74 -10.95 0.55
C ASN A 143 -15.07 -9.98 -0.60
N ASP A 144 -16.35 -9.70 -0.90
CA ASP A 144 -16.70 -8.83 -2.05
C ASP A 144 -15.94 -7.51 -2.05
N GLN A 145 -15.72 -6.91 -0.89
CA GLN A 145 -14.96 -5.66 -0.79
C GLN A 145 -13.46 -5.87 -0.98
N LEU A 146 -12.89 -6.95 -0.45
CA LEU A 146 -11.49 -7.31 -0.64
C LEU A 146 -11.21 -7.68 -2.10
N GLU A 147 -12.09 -8.46 -2.72
CA GLU A 147 -12.04 -8.80 -4.13
C GLU A 147 -12.18 -7.54 -4.99
N ARG A 148 -13.15 -6.67 -4.71
CA ARG A 148 -13.27 -5.38 -5.40
C ARG A 148 -12.03 -4.51 -5.23
N CYS A 149 -11.43 -4.46 -4.03
CA CYS A 149 -10.16 -3.78 -3.80
C CYS A 149 -9.07 -4.36 -4.69
N PHE A 150 -8.93 -5.69 -4.69
CA PHE A 150 -7.93 -6.38 -5.48
C PHE A 150 -8.11 -6.13 -6.98
N GLN A 151 -9.33 -6.30 -7.51
CA GLN A 151 -9.65 -6.04 -8.91
C GLN A 151 -9.38 -4.59 -9.29
N ALA A 152 -9.71 -3.62 -8.43
CA ALA A 152 -9.40 -2.21 -8.68
C ALA A 152 -7.90 -1.95 -8.84
N THR A 153 -7.04 -2.70 -8.13
CA THR A 153 -5.58 -2.59 -8.32
C THR A 153 -5.06 -3.22 -9.63
N LEU A 154 -5.89 -4.00 -10.33
CA LEU A 154 -5.58 -4.58 -11.64
C LEU A 154 -6.15 -3.76 -12.81
N MET A 155 -6.84 -2.66 -12.51
CA MET A 155 -7.37 -1.71 -13.49
C MET A 155 -6.41 -0.55 -13.70
N ARG A 156 -6.43 0.05 -14.88
CA ARG A 156 -5.67 1.28 -15.12
C ARG A 156 -6.27 2.43 -14.31
N PRO A 157 -5.48 3.43 -13.87
CA PRO A 157 -6.00 4.60 -13.16
C PRO A 157 -7.23 5.23 -13.82
N GLU A 158 -7.25 5.31 -15.15
CA GLU A 158 -8.34 5.91 -15.93
C GLU A 158 -9.63 5.06 -15.94
N GLU A 159 -9.51 3.77 -15.62
CA GLU A 159 -10.61 2.80 -15.57
C GLU A 159 -11.18 2.67 -14.14
N ARG A 160 -10.51 3.24 -13.13
CA ARG A 160 -10.98 3.22 -11.74
C ARG A 160 -12.11 4.26 -11.57
N GLY A 161 -13.18 3.88 -10.86
CA GLY A 161 -14.18 4.86 -10.41
C GLY A 161 -13.57 5.89 -9.45
N ALA A 162 -14.14 7.09 -9.34
CA ALA A 162 -13.66 8.16 -8.46
C ALA A 162 -13.62 7.74 -6.98
N GLU A 163 -14.42 6.74 -6.61
CA GLU A 163 -14.44 6.13 -5.30
C GLU A 163 -13.21 5.22 -5.05
N TRP A 164 -12.48 4.81 -6.08
CA TRP A 164 -11.35 3.89 -6.04
C TRP A 164 -10.06 4.56 -6.50
N ASP A 165 -9.59 5.54 -5.75
CA ASP A 165 -8.17 5.88 -5.75
C ASP A 165 -7.48 5.15 -4.58
N PRO A 166 -7.09 3.87 -4.72
CA PRO A 166 -6.04 3.34 -3.89
C PRO A 166 -4.79 4.12 -4.30
N MET A 167 -4.35 5.00 -3.38
CA MET A 167 -3.01 5.60 -3.38
C MET A 167 -2.06 4.67 -4.13
N ASP A 168 -1.28 5.15 -5.09
CA ASP A 168 -0.23 4.35 -5.72
C ASP A 168 0.86 4.06 -4.68
N LEU A 169 0.57 3.14 -3.75
CA LEU A 169 1.43 2.77 -2.62
C LEU A 169 2.72 2.12 -3.08
N ASP A 170 2.72 1.61 -4.31
CA ASP A 170 3.87 1.03 -5.02
C ASP A 170 4.91 2.10 -5.37
N ASP A 171 4.53 3.38 -5.52
CA ASP A 171 5.44 4.48 -5.91
C ASP A 171 6.38 4.90 -4.76
N GLU A 172 5.96 4.67 -3.51
CA GLU A 172 6.75 5.00 -2.31
C GLU A 172 7.69 3.86 -1.87
N TYR A 173 7.58 2.66 -2.46
CA TYR A 173 8.57 1.59 -2.25
C TYR A 173 9.92 1.93 -2.92
N GLU A 174 9.94 2.87 -3.88
CA GLU A 174 11.15 3.38 -4.55
C GLU A 174 11.84 4.51 -3.76
N LEU A 175 11.23 5.04 -2.68
CA LEU A 175 11.80 6.15 -1.90
C LEU A 175 12.96 5.75 -0.97
N ASP A 176 13.41 4.49 -1.03
CA ASP A 176 14.58 4.01 -0.30
C ASP A 176 15.84 3.84 -1.17
N ASP A 177 15.85 4.35 -2.41
CA ASP A 177 17.09 4.45 -3.22
C ASP A 177 18.07 5.54 -2.68
N ARG A 178 17.83 6.03 -1.46
CA ARG A 178 18.75 6.87 -0.66
C ARG A 178 19.40 6.12 0.49
N THR A 179 19.08 4.85 0.74
CA THR A 179 19.99 3.98 1.47
C THR A 179 21.00 3.43 0.47
N GLY A 180 22.12 4.15 0.33
CA GLY A 180 23.33 3.62 -0.28
C GLY A 180 23.71 2.26 0.33
N PRO A 181 24.64 1.52 -0.30
CA PRO A 181 25.04 0.19 0.16
C PRO A 181 25.29 0.23 1.66
N VAL A 182 24.58 -0.64 2.38
CA VAL A 182 24.78 -0.90 3.80
C VAL A 182 26.28 -1.04 4.01
N ASP A 183 26.90 -0.08 4.71
CA ASP A 183 28.28 -0.22 5.17
C ASP A 183 28.35 -1.55 5.91
N ASP A 184 29.11 -2.49 5.34
CA ASP A 184 29.35 -3.81 5.93
C ASP A 184 30.03 -3.58 7.29
N PRO A 185 29.39 -3.91 8.42
CA PRO A 185 29.96 -3.66 9.75
C PRO A 185 31.15 -4.59 10.08
N MET A 186 31.74 -5.27 9.09
CA MET A 186 32.90 -6.13 9.21
C MET A 186 34.14 -5.67 8.40
N ASP A 187 34.14 -4.47 7.81
CA ASP A 187 35.34 -3.87 7.22
C ASP A 187 35.97 -2.84 8.19
N LEU A 188 36.73 -3.34 9.15
CA LEU A 188 37.71 -2.58 9.94
C LEU A 188 39.01 -3.38 9.98
N ASP A 189 40.11 -2.73 9.53
CA ASP A 189 41.50 -3.22 9.54
C ASP A 189 41.92 -3.93 10.85
#